data_AF-A0A9Q5X6F0-F1
#
_entry.id   AF-A0A9Q5X6F0-F1
#
_cell.length_a   1.000
_cell.length_b   1.000
_cell.length_c   1.000
_cell.angle_alpha   90.00
_cell.angle_beta   90.00
_cell.angle_gamma   90.00
#
_symmetry.space_group_name_H-M   'P 1'
#
loop_
_entity.id
_entity.type
_entity.pdbx_description
1 polymer ?
#
loop_
_entity_poly.entity_id
_entity_poly.type
_entity_poly.pdbx_seq_one_letter_code
_entity_poly.pdbx_strand_id
1 'polypeptide(L)'
;MSSHMLKDEKGCCESYVTFPANTDAQDIPTATVFVERLAAKIRIAPHVDVANFTYSVGADRIRLDSVAIINQLTSGSYLLKRATKEKAAELTDNSADSILIDEDYAGSGATATANFVLDPWTYGKLQANVFKDDGTGTMPTYQYGADPAVSLAYGNAFNGRADYTALFNAIKATSKEDEKFKALYQEQTALTDNVLLAYTMENTTNVANSKKGFSTGALFKATYFAAEVMEIQGDGMSVEPVKTSFGNLATSAVTDDAPTFYTYGVTEMKFAGLKDIFAYKLAQQVTSTSNVEGYYFYKDLAGYYGDSDSKSCAFDTVKVASFKASKTYAEIGTSLNDPFGYLEYLKGHLDKVTAPNANDRLEDAVEYSDDGITTDIPLKNFDEYVAALDDAVKYESVKAYENGTCYYLYWIRHENNGINSLMGPMEFAIVRNNIYDLSVKEISGLGLSGVDVPDPKDDDEDGTAKMNVVVKVRNWVVRKNADIIL
;
A
#
# COMPACT_ATOMS: atom_id res chain seq x y z
N MET A 1 33.07 36.28 -6.64
CA MET A 1 31.77 35.58 -6.69
C MET A 1 30.79 36.42 -5.89
N SER A 2 29.80 37.01 -6.56
CA SER A 2 28.75 37.79 -5.91
C SER A 2 27.64 36.83 -5.50
N SER A 3 27.44 36.62 -4.20
CA SER A 3 26.27 35.92 -3.68
C SER A 3 25.11 36.91 -3.63
N HIS A 4 24.00 36.57 -4.29
CA HIS A 4 22.80 37.39 -4.30
C HIS A 4 21.75 36.73 -3.37
N MET A 5 21.25 37.49 -2.39
CA MET A 5 20.06 37.16 -1.58
C MET A 5 18.97 38.18 -1.90
N LEU A 6 17.72 37.73 -2.10
CA LEU A 6 16.55 38.58 -2.31
C LEU A 6 15.89 38.94 -0.96
N LYS A 7 15.43 40.19 -0.86
CA LYS A 7 14.99 40.93 0.35
C LYS A 7 13.67 40.42 0.95
N ASP A 8 13.58 40.39 2.28
CA ASP A 8 12.31 40.37 3.04
C ASP A 8 12.02 41.73 3.70
N GLU A 9 10.81 41.87 4.27
CA GLU A 9 10.23 43.12 4.78
C GLU A 9 11.01 43.77 5.95
N LYS A 10 12.07 43.15 6.48
CA LYS A 10 12.83 43.65 7.63
C LYS A 10 14.19 44.28 7.30
N GLY A 11 14.54 44.45 6.03
CA GLY A 11 15.59 45.39 5.60
C GLY A 11 17.02 45.09 6.08
N CYS A 12 17.34 43.86 6.48
CA CYS A 12 18.64 43.53 7.07
C CYS A 12 19.80 43.36 6.06
N CYS A 13 19.54 43.27 4.76
CA CYS A 13 20.59 43.05 3.76
C CYS A 13 20.28 43.82 2.47
N GLU A 14 20.97 44.94 2.24
CA GLU A 14 20.92 45.65 0.95
C GLU A 14 22.00 45.08 0.03
N SER A 15 21.59 44.49 -1.10
CA SER A 15 22.51 44.09 -2.17
C SER A 15 22.59 45.24 -3.18
N TYR A 16 23.69 45.98 -3.13
CA TYR A 16 23.97 47.05 -4.08
C TYR A 16 24.72 46.48 -5.29
N VAL A 17 24.21 46.73 -6.49
CA VAL A 17 24.99 46.57 -7.72
C VAL A 17 25.50 47.96 -8.11
N THR A 18 26.78 48.20 -7.86
CA THR A 18 27.45 49.43 -8.27
C THR A 18 27.96 49.25 -9.69
N PHE A 19 27.32 49.91 -10.65
CA PHE A 19 27.83 49.97 -12.00
C PHE A 19 28.94 51.02 -12.10
N PRO A 20 30.05 50.77 -12.82
CA PRO A 20 31.03 51.80 -13.11
C PRO A 20 30.37 52.95 -13.89
N ALA A 21 30.89 54.16 -13.72
CA ALA A 21 30.43 55.31 -14.50
C ALA A 21 30.63 55.02 -16.00
N ASN A 22 29.57 55.23 -16.78
CA ASN A 22 29.51 54.92 -18.20
C ASN A 22 30.60 55.70 -18.97
N THR A 23 31.70 55.04 -19.35
CA THR A 23 32.75 55.67 -20.16
C THR A 23 32.57 55.45 -21.65
N ASP A 24 31.78 54.46 -22.08
CA ASP A 24 31.44 54.20 -23.49
C ASP A 24 30.09 53.47 -23.61
N ALA A 25 29.26 53.88 -24.57
CA ALA A 25 27.87 53.43 -24.77
C ALA A 25 27.69 51.95 -25.19
N GLN A 26 28.73 51.11 -25.08
CA GLN A 26 28.73 49.72 -25.57
C GLN A 26 28.94 48.63 -24.50
N ASP A 27 29.26 48.98 -23.25
CA ASP A 27 29.46 47.99 -22.19
C ASP A 27 28.29 47.99 -21.20
N ILE A 28 27.19 47.34 -21.60
CA ILE A 28 26.06 47.08 -20.69
C ILE A 28 26.50 46.03 -19.66
N PRO A 29 26.52 46.34 -18.36
CA PRO A 29 26.90 45.39 -17.33
C PRO A 29 25.86 44.26 -17.22
N THR A 30 26.30 43.04 -17.46
CA THR A 30 25.46 41.84 -17.38
C THR A 30 25.46 41.27 -15.95
N ALA A 31 24.28 41.05 -15.37
CA ALA A 31 24.10 40.29 -14.14
C ALA A 31 23.48 38.92 -14.45
N THR A 32 23.96 37.87 -13.80
CA THR A 32 23.37 36.52 -13.90
C THR A 32 22.55 36.24 -12.64
N VAL A 33 21.27 35.96 -12.81
CA VAL A 33 20.37 35.52 -11.72
C VAL A 33 20.12 34.04 -11.86
N PHE A 34 20.39 33.28 -10.80
CA PHE A 34 20.02 31.87 -10.70
C PHE A 34 18.63 31.77 -10.08
N VAL A 35 17.68 31.20 -10.81
CA VAL A 35 16.34 30.90 -10.29
C VAL A 35 16.25 29.40 -10.07
N GLU A 36 16.17 28.99 -8.81
CA GLU A 36 15.88 27.60 -8.44
C GLU A 36 14.37 27.39 -8.34
N ARG A 37 13.92 26.20 -8.69
CA ARG A 37 12.52 25.81 -8.49
C ARG A 37 12.33 25.41 -7.03
N LEU A 38 11.25 25.91 -6.42
CA LEU A 38 10.86 25.56 -5.05
C LEU A 38 10.30 24.13 -4.91
N ALA A 39 10.07 23.45 -6.03
CA ALA A 39 9.49 22.12 -6.08
C ALA A 39 10.42 21.12 -6.78
N ALA A 40 10.27 19.85 -6.42
CA ALA A 40 10.70 18.71 -7.18
C ALA A 40 9.68 18.34 -8.26
N LYS A 41 10.13 17.65 -9.31
CA LYS A 41 9.28 17.07 -10.35
C LYS A 41 9.35 15.57 -10.29
N ILE A 42 8.21 14.90 -10.17
CA ILE A 42 8.14 13.43 -10.19
C ILE A 42 7.50 12.98 -11.49
N ARG A 43 8.15 12.05 -12.19
CA ARG A 43 7.67 11.47 -13.44
C ARG A 43 7.82 9.97 -13.44
N ILE A 44 7.09 9.31 -14.34
CA ILE A 44 7.21 7.87 -14.55
C ILE A 44 7.19 7.55 -16.04
N ALA A 45 7.95 6.52 -16.42
CA ALA A 45 7.88 5.89 -17.73
C ALA A 45 8.00 4.36 -17.56
N PRO A 46 7.55 3.57 -18.56
CA PRO A 46 7.85 2.15 -18.56
C PRO A 46 9.36 1.91 -18.57
N HIS A 47 9.79 0.85 -17.88
CA HIS A 47 11.16 0.37 -18.02
C HIS A 47 11.39 -0.14 -19.45
N VAL A 48 12.63 -0.08 -19.94
CA VAL A 48 12.98 -0.48 -21.31
C VAL A 48 12.60 -1.93 -21.64
N ASP A 49 12.57 -2.79 -20.62
CA ASP A 49 12.23 -4.21 -20.71
C ASP A 49 10.75 -4.50 -20.37
N VAL A 50 9.94 -3.47 -20.13
CA VAL A 50 8.55 -3.59 -19.68
C VAL A 50 7.65 -2.89 -20.68
N ALA A 51 6.75 -3.66 -21.29
CA ALA A 51 5.73 -3.12 -22.19
C ALA A 51 4.48 -2.74 -21.40
N ASN A 52 4.00 -1.49 -21.59
CA ASN A 52 2.69 -1.02 -21.13
C ASN A 52 2.39 -1.33 -19.65
N PHE A 53 3.39 -1.21 -18.77
CA PHE A 53 3.29 -1.51 -17.34
C PHE A 53 2.67 -2.88 -17.01
N THR A 54 2.96 -3.89 -17.83
CA THR A 54 2.53 -5.28 -17.62
C THR A 54 3.72 -6.16 -17.28
N TYR A 55 3.56 -7.00 -16.24
CA TYR A 55 4.62 -7.79 -15.63
C TYR A 55 4.21 -9.27 -15.54
N SER A 56 5.22 -10.13 -15.61
CA SER A 56 5.06 -11.59 -15.47
C SER A 56 5.42 -12.01 -14.05
N VAL A 57 4.55 -12.80 -13.40
CA VAL A 57 4.85 -13.41 -12.09
C VAL A 57 4.54 -14.90 -12.18
N GLY A 58 5.55 -15.70 -12.53
CA GLY A 58 5.32 -17.09 -12.90
C GLY A 58 4.30 -17.22 -14.03
N ALA A 59 3.23 -17.98 -13.78
CA ALA A 59 2.10 -18.15 -14.70
C ALA A 59 1.11 -16.96 -14.67
N ASP A 60 1.14 -16.14 -13.63
CA ASP A 60 0.25 -15.00 -13.44
C ASP A 60 0.74 -13.75 -14.21
N ARG A 61 -0.13 -12.73 -14.27
CA ARG A 61 0.21 -11.40 -14.80
C ARG A 61 -0.19 -10.30 -13.83
N ILE A 62 0.51 -9.18 -13.92
CA ILE A 62 0.18 -7.95 -13.20
C ILE A 62 0.18 -6.80 -14.19
N ARG A 63 -0.79 -5.91 -14.08
CA ARG A 63 -0.88 -4.67 -14.83
C ARG A 63 -0.97 -3.51 -13.85
N LEU A 64 -0.08 -2.51 -13.95
CA LEU A 64 -0.25 -1.27 -13.18
C LEU A 64 -1.20 -0.35 -13.95
N ASP A 65 -2.37 -0.08 -13.37
CA ASP A 65 -3.42 0.68 -14.04
C ASP A 65 -3.22 2.18 -13.87
N SER A 66 -2.86 2.60 -12.65
CA SER A 66 -2.71 4.02 -12.32
C SER A 66 -1.79 4.24 -11.12
N VAL A 67 -1.29 5.48 -10.98
CA VAL A 67 -0.43 5.89 -9.87
C VAL A 67 -0.75 7.32 -9.41
N ALA A 68 -0.63 7.56 -8.11
CA ALA A 68 -0.67 8.89 -7.51
C ALA A 68 0.46 9.06 -6.49
N ILE A 69 0.93 10.29 -6.29
CA ILE A 69 1.92 10.60 -5.26
C ILE A 69 1.21 10.82 -3.93
N ILE A 70 1.68 10.14 -2.89
CA ILE A 70 1.20 10.24 -1.50
C ILE A 70 2.19 11.01 -0.64
N ASN A 71 1.69 11.60 0.46
CA ASN A 71 2.48 12.46 1.34
C ASN A 71 3.19 13.60 0.59
N GLN A 72 2.44 14.34 -0.24
CA GLN A 72 2.95 15.53 -0.92
C GLN A 72 2.95 16.69 0.07
N LEU A 73 4.09 17.29 0.37
CA LEU A 73 4.14 18.41 1.31
C LEU A 73 3.39 19.62 0.73
N THR A 74 2.42 20.13 1.51
CA THR A 74 1.54 21.25 1.09
C THR A 74 1.55 22.44 2.05
N SER A 75 2.05 22.27 3.26
CA SER A 75 2.06 23.32 4.29
C SER A 75 3.07 24.45 4.02
N GLY A 76 4.01 24.25 3.10
CA GLY A 76 5.00 25.26 2.71
C GLY A 76 6.42 24.71 2.68
N SER A 77 7.38 25.59 2.43
CA SER A 77 8.81 25.28 2.49
C SER A 77 9.59 26.58 2.74
N TYR A 78 10.86 26.48 3.13
CA TYR A 78 11.73 27.65 3.13
C TYR A 78 11.82 28.27 1.74
N LEU A 79 12.00 29.59 1.66
CA LEU A 79 12.19 30.28 0.38
C LEU A 79 13.51 29.89 -0.29
N LEU A 80 14.58 29.78 0.50
CA LEU A 80 15.90 29.39 0.02
C LEU A 80 16.26 28.02 0.58
N LYS A 81 16.91 27.19 -0.25
CA LYS A 81 17.41 25.88 0.16
C LYS A 81 18.36 26.01 1.33
N ARG A 82 18.24 25.10 2.29
CA ARG A 82 19.10 25.00 3.47
C ARG A 82 19.58 23.57 3.62
N ALA A 83 20.84 23.40 4.00
CA ALA A 83 21.34 22.10 4.42
C ALA A 83 22.32 22.23 5.60
N THR A 84 22.52 21.13 6.33
CA THR A 84 23.51 21.09 7.42
C THR A 84 24.92 21.32 6.86
N LYS A 85 25.79 21.98 7.65
CA LYS A 85 27.17 22.26 7.21
C LYS A 85 28.02 21.00 7.13
N GLU A 86 27.82 20.10 8.09
CA GLU A 86 28.57 18.86 8.22
C GLU A 86 27.73 17.68 7.77
N LYS A 87 28.42 16.65 7.26
CA LYS A 87 27.81 15.35 6.96
C LYS A 87 27.63 14.53 8.23
N ALA A 88 26.52 13.83 8.31
CA ALA A 88 26.27 12.89 9.39
C ALA A 88 25.50 11.67 8.88
N ALA A 89 25.60 10.55 9.61
CA ALA A 89 24.79 9.36 9.37
C ALA A 89 23.36 9.52 9.92
N GLU A 90 23.15 10.47 10.83
CA GLU A 90 21.86 10.79 11.46
C GLU A 90 21.80 12.30 11.71
N LEU A 91 20.63 12.90 11.52
CA LEU A 91 20.41 14.32 11.77
C LEU A 91 20.18 14.54 13.27
N THR A 92 21.02 15.37 13.87
CA THR A 92 20.87 15.78 15.27
C THR A 92 20.17 17.14 15.36
N ASP A 93 19.36 17.30 16.40
CA ASP A 93 18.61 18.54 16.64
C ASP A 93 19.51 19.77 16.65
N ASN A 94 19.04 20.85 16.02
CA ASN A 94 19.74 22.13 15.93
C ASN A 94 21.14 22.05 15.31
N SER A 95 21.40 21.05 14.45
CA SER A 95 22.61 21.02 13.62
C SER A 95 22.81 22.33 12.89
N ALA A 96 24.04 22.84 12.86
CA ALA A 96 24.35 24.08 12.16
C ALA A 96 24.06 23.94 10.66
N ASP A 97 23.25 24.85 10.11
CA ASP A 97 22.86 24.87 8.70
C ASP A 97 23.42 26.10 7.96
N SER A 98 23.33 26.05 6.63
CA SER A 98 23.64 27.17 5.75
C SER A 98 22.71 27.19 4.55
N ILE A 99 22.52 28.40 4.03
CA ILE A 99 21.61 28.68 2.92
C ILE A 99 22.38 28.56 1.61
N LEU A 100 21.77 27.95 0.60
CA LEU A 100 22.33 27.77 -0.75
C LEU A 100 23.70 27.06 -0.77
N ILE A 101 23.85 26.01 0.05
CA ILE A 101 24.98 25.09 -0.04
C ILE A 101 24.60 23.88 -0.88
N ASP A 102 25.60 23.29 -1.54
CA ASP A 102 25.44 22.07 -2.31
C ASP A 102 25.19 20.86 -1.39
N GLU A 103 24.43 19.89 -1.91
CA GLU A 103 24.30 18.58 -1.28
C GLU A 103 25.60 17.79 -1.44
N ASP A 104 25.98 17.08 -0.38
CA ASP A 104 27.17 16.24 -0.31
C ASP A 104 26.79 14.93 0.39
N TYR A 105 26.85 13.85 -0.39
CA TYR A 105 26.63 12.49 0.05
C TYR A 105 27.93 11.70 -0.07
N ALA A 106 28.31 10.95 0.96
CA ALA A 106 29.52 10.16 0.97
C ALA A 106 29.36 8.82 1.69
N GLY A 107 30.12 7.83 1.23
CA GLY A 107 30.10 6.48 1.77
C GLY A 107 29.05 5.60 1.09
N SER A 108 28.82 4.43 1.68
CA SER A 108 27.82 3.45 1.25
C SER A 108 27.48 2.53 2.42
N GLY A 109 26.32 1.89 2.37
CA GLY A 109 25.82 1.00 3.40
C GLY A 109 25.73 1.70 4.75
N ALA A 110 26.12 1.00 5.81
CA ALA A 110 26.04 1.50 7.17
C ALA A 110 26.96 2.69 7.49
N THR A 111 27.89 3.05 6.59
CA THR A 111 28.80 4.21 6.77
C THR A 111 28.43 5.41 5.91
N ALA A 112 27.27 5.35 5.24
CA ALA A 112 26.74 6.47 4.49
C ALA A 112 26.54 7.70 5.40
N THR A 113 26.89 8.87 4.89
CA THR A 113 26.71 10.17 5.55
C THR A 113 26.26 11.19 4.52
N ALA A 114 25.42 12.13 4.92
CA ALA A 114 24.98 13.22 4.08
C ALA A 114 24.92 14.51 4.89
N ASN A 115 25.04 15.66 4.22
CA ASN A 115 24.44 16.86 4.77
C ASN A 115 22.92 16.80 4.53
N PHE A 116 22.15 17.11 5.55
CA PHE A 116 20.70 16.99 5.48
C PHE A 116 20.13 18.29 4.90
N VAL A 117 19.37 18.16 3.81
CA VAL A 117 18.53 19.26 3.33
C VAL A 117 17.34 19.39 4.29
N LEU A 118 16.97 20.62 4.63
CA LEU A 118 16.01 20.91 5.69
C LEU A 118 14.79 21.65 5.15
N ASP A 119 13.61 21.10 5.41
CA ASP A 119 12.34 21.81 5.39
C ASP A 119 11.97 22.33 6.78
N PRO A 120 10.94 23.20 6.93
CA PRO A 120 10.59 23.80 8.21
C PRO A 120 10.21 22.80 9.32
N TRP A 121 9.78 21.60 8.96
CA TRP A 121 9.32 20.59 9.90
C TRP A 121 10.28 19.41 10.05
N THR A 122 11.42 19.36 9.33
CA THR A 122 12.35 18.21 9.34
C THR A 122 12.69 17.72 10.75
N TYR A 123 13.06 18.62 11.66
CA TYR A 123 13.35 18.27 13.07
C TYR A 123 12.11 17.84 13.88
N GLY A 124 10.92 18.30 13.49
CA GLY A 124 9.67 18.01 14.18
C GLY A 124 9.00 16.70 13.75
N LYS A 125 9.45 16.08 12.65
CA LYS A 125 8.91 14.81 12.14
C LYS A 125 9.38 13.63 12.98
N LEU A 126 8.84 13.54 14.19
CA LEU A 126 9.17 12.51 15.17
C LEU A 126 8.00 11.54 15.30
N GLN A 127 8.20 10.26 14.98
CA GLN A 127 7.15 9.24 15.03
C GLN A 127 6.49 9.17 16.41
N ALA A 128 7.27 9.31 17.48
CA ALA A 128 6.80 9.23 18.87
C ALA A 128 5.78 10.34 19.23
N ASN A 129 5.79 11.44 18.48
CA ASN A 129 4.87 12.56 18.70
C ASN A 129 3.65 12.51 17.77
N VAL A 130 3.82 12.00 16.55
CA VAL A 130 2.81 12.06 15.49
C VAL A 130 2.00 10.77 15.39
N PHE A 131 2.64 9.61 15.51
CA PHE A 131 2.02 8.30 15.31
C PHE A 131 1.89 7.55 16.64
N LYS A 132 1.10 8.11 17.56
CA LYS A 132 0.83 7.48 18.86
C LYS A 132 -0.27 6.43 18.77
N ASP A 133 -0.14 5.35 19.54
CA ASP A 133 -1.15 4.28 19.60
C ASP A 133 -2.49 4.74 20.18
N ASP A 134 -2.46 5.75 21.05
CA ASP A 134 -3.65 6.32 21.69
C ASP A 134 -4.41 7.33 20.80
N GLY A 135 -3.96 7.56 19.57
CA GLY A 135 -4.57 8.50 18.63
C GLY A 135 -4.39 9.98 19.01
N THR A 136 -3.61 10.31 20.05
CA THR A 136 -3.37 11.70 20.49
C THR A 136 -2.21 12.38 19.75
N GLY A 137 -1.65 11.71 18.74
CA GLY A 137 -0.55 12.23 17.96
C GLY A 137 -0.91 13.52 17.24
N THR A 138 0.05 14.45 17.15
CA THR A 138 -0.17 15.75 16.49
C THR A 138 0.93 16.04 15.50
N MET A 139 0.55 16.51 14.31
CA MET A 139 1.51 16.94 13.30
C MET A 139 2.36 18.11 13.82
N PRO A 140 3.68 18.14 13.55
CA PRO A 140 4.54 19.20 14.02
C PRO A 140 4.09 20.56 13.47
N THR A 141 4.32 21.61 14.25
CA THR A 141 4.04 23.00 13.85
C THR A 141 5.34 23.76 13.67
N TYR A 142 5.34 24.70 12.74
CA TYR A 142 6.45 25.63 12.53
C TYR A 142 5.93 27.06 12.68
N GLN A 143 6.69 27.90 13.39
CA GLN A 143 6.38 29.30 13.59
C GLN A 143 7.61 30.15 13.32
N TYR A 144 7.51 31.09 12.38
CA TYR A 144 8.58 32.04 12.10
C TYR A 144 8.30 33.38 12.79
N GLY A 145 9.07 33.69 13.84
CA GLY A 145 8.90 34.94 14.58
C GLY A 145 7.48 35.12 15.14
N ALA A 146 6.81 36.19 14.73
CA ALA A 146 5.45 36.53 15.19
C ALA A 146 4.34 36.01 14.26
N ASP A 147 4.69 35.32 13.17
CA ASP A 147 3.70 34.80 12.23
C ASP A 147 2.89 33.67 12.87
N PRO A 148 1.64 33.42 12.44
CA PRO A 148 0.86 32.29 12.93
C PRO A 148 1.58 30.96 12.71
N ALA A 149 1.50 30.06 13.70
CA ALA A 149 2.04 28.71 13.57
C ALA A 149 1.30 27.93 12.47
N VAL A 150 2.08 27.22 11.63
CA VAL A 150 1.56 26.39 10.55
C VAL A 150 1.86 24.92 10.85
N SER A 151 0.81 24.10 10.90
CA SER A 151 0.94 22.65 11.03
C SER A 151 1.42 22.02 9.73
N LEU A 152 2.29 21.03 9.84
CA LEU A 152 2.68 20.16 8.74
C LEU A 152 1.43 19.52 8.12
N ALA A 153 1.30 19.61 6.80
CA ALA A 153 0.15 19.08 6.06
C ALA A 153 0.58 18.44 4.76
N TYR A 154 -0.07 17.31 4.45
CA TYR A 154 0.18 16.53 3.25
C TYR A 154 -1.06 16.46 2.35
N GLY A 155 -0.86 16.72 1.06
CA GLY A 155 -1.75 16.24 0.00
C GLY A 155 -1.64 14.72 -0.10
N ASN A 156 -2.77 14.04 -0.33
CA ASN A 156 -2.84 12.58 -0.34
C ASN A 156 -2.15 11.93 0.87
N ALA A 157 -2.47 12.41 2.08
CA ALA A 157 -1.90 11.88 3.30
C ALA A 157 -2.15 10.36 3.42
N PHE A 158 -1.07 9.63 3.69
CA PHE A 158 -1.07 8.19 3.93
C PHE A 158 -1.68 7.82 5.29
N ASN A 159 -1.43 8.66 6.30
CA ASN A 159 -1.95 8.48 7.66
C ASN A 159 -3.48 8.66 7.75
N GLY A 160 -4.11 7.94 8.69
CA GLY A 160 -5.52 8.11 9.05
C GLY A 160 -6.51 7.48 8.05
N ARG A 161 -6.10 6.42 7.35
CA ARG A 161 -6.95 5.68 6.41
C ARG A 161 -7.34 4.33 7.02
N ALA A 162 -8.60 3.96 6.85
CA ALA A 162 -9.11 2.68 7.31
C ALA A 162 -8.45 1.51 6.58
N ASP A 163 -8.29 1.64 5.26
CA ASP A 163 -7.69 0.63 4.39
C ASP A 163 -7.19 1.27 3.07
N TYR A 164 -6.56 0.48 2.19
CA TYR A 164 -6.11 0.95 0.87
C TYR A 164 -7.24 1.32 -0.07
N THR A 165 -8.42 0.74 0.07
CA THR A 165 -9.61 1.10 -0.72
C THR A 165 -10.08 2.52 -0.38
N ALA A 166 -10.11 2.87 0.90
CA ALA A 166 -10.43 4.20 1.42
C ALA A 166 -9.38 5.22 0.99
N LEU A 167 -8.08 4.86 1.06
CA LEU A 167 -6.99 5.71 0.55
C LEU A 167 -7.15 5.97 -0.95
N PHE A 168 -7.36 4.92 -1.75
CA PHE A 168 -7.60 5.05 -3.19
C PHE A 168 -8.80 5.93 -3.50
N ASN A 169 -9.94 5.71 -2.85
CA ASN A 169 -11.16 6.48 -3.08
C ASN A 169 -10.99 7.96 -2.68
N ALA A 170 -10.28 8.24 -1.58
CA ALA A 170 -9.98 9.60 -1.16
C ALA A 170 -9.15 10.35 -2.21
N ILE A 171 -8.10 9.72 -2.75
CA ILE A 171 -7.26 10.30 -3.80
C ILE A 171 -8.04 10.42 -5.12
N LYS A 172 -8.83 9.40 -5.50
CA LYS A 172 -9.66 9.42 -6.70
C LYS A 172 -10.66 10.58 -6.71
N ALA A 173 -11.13 11.01 -5.54
CA ALA A 173 -12.06 12.12 -5.39
C ALA A 173 -11.40 13.50 -5.55
N THR A 174 -10.07 13.61 -5.54
CA THR A 174 -9.39 14.90 -5.71
C THR A 174 -9.52 15.44 -7.14
N SER A 175 -9.69 16.75 -7.27
CA SER A 175 -9.69 17.45 -8.56
C SER A 175 -8.37 18.15 -8.86
N LYS A 176 -7.43 18.19 -7.89
CA LYS A 176 -6.14 18.84 -8.07
C LYS A 176 -5.25 18.00 -8.98
N GLU A 177 -4.74 18.63 -10.03
CA GLU A 177 -3.94 17.95 -11.05
C GLU A 177 -2.70 17.24 -10.48
N ASP A 178 -2.01 17.82 -9.50
CA ASP A 178 -0.81 17.21 -8.89
C ASP A 178 -1.13 16.12 -7.85
N GLU A 179 -2.39 16.02 -7.39
CA GLU A 179 -2.80 15.03 -6.40
C GLU A 179 -3.58 13.86 -7.01
N LYS A 180 -4.17 14.00 -8.19
CA LYS A 180 -5.00 12.92 -8.77
C LYS A 180 -4.19 11.77 -9.36
N PHE A 181 -4.82 10.60 -9.43
CA PHE A 181 -4.28 9.46 -10.17
C PHE A 181 -4.00 9.78 -11.64
N LYS A 182 -2.86 9.29 -12.13
CA LYS A 182 -2.48 9.28 -13.54
C LYS A 182 -2.60 7.85 -14.07
N ALA A 183 -3.25 7.68 -15.21
CA ALA A 183 -3.34 6.38 -15.88
C ALA A 183 -1.96 5.96 -16.42
N LEU A 184 -1.63 4.68 -16.28
CA LEU A 184 -0.38 4.07 -16.73
C LEU A 184 -0.62 3.10 -17.88
N TYR A 185 -1.63 2.24 -17.75
CA TYR A 185 -2.01 1.33 -18.83
C TYR A 185 -2.91 2.03 -19.85
N GLN A 186 -2.67 1.75 -21.14
CA GLN A 186 -3.53 2.18 -22.25
C GLN A 186 -3.74 1.01 -23.23
N GLU A 187 -4.99 0.68 -23.56
CA GLU A 187 -5.30 -0.46 -24.43
C GLU A 187 -4.73 -0.33 -25.86
N GLN A 188 -4.75 0.88 -26.42
CA GLN A 188 -4.46 1.10 -27.84
C GLN A 188 -3.00 1.48 -28.09
N THR A 189 -2.47 2.46 -27.35
CA THR A 189 -1.13 2.99 -27.58
C THR A 189 -0.38 3.04 -26.25
N ALA A 190 0.61 2.16 -26.10
CA ALA A 190 1.45 2.15 -24.92
C ALA A 190 2.13 3.51 -24.72
N LEU A 191 2.27 3.93 -23.46
CA LEU A 191 3.01 5.13 -23.11
C LEU A 191 4.48 4.98 -23.52
N THR A 192 4.98 5.88 -24.36
CA THR A 192 6.41 5.95 -24.73
C THR A 192 7.15 7.10 -24.06
N ASP A 193 6.41 8.10 -23.56
CA ASP A 193 6.96 9.29 -22.94
C ASP A 193 6.77 9.28 -21.42
N ASN A 194 7.56 10.13 -20.75
CA ASN A 194 7.43 10.34 -19.31
C ASN A 194 6.09 11.02 -18.97
N VAL A 195 5.29 10.35 -18.15
CA VAL A 195 4.09 10.93 -17.53
C VAL A 195 4.50 11.78 -16.33
N LEU A 196 4.04 13.04 -16.30
CA LEU A 196 4.16 13.88 -15.12
C LEU A 196 3.19 13.38 -14.04
N LEU A 197 3.73 13.01 -12.88
CA LEU A 197 2.93 12.59 -11.73
C LEU A 197 2.54 13.76 -10.86
N ALA A 198 3.53 14.50 -10.36
CA ALA A 198 3.31 15.66 -9.50
C ALA A 198 4.50 16.62 -9.53
N TYR A 199 4.23 17.87 -9.16
CA TYR A 199 5.23 18.74 -8.55
C TYR A 199 5.02 18.74 -7.03
N THR A 200 6.07 18.53 -6.25
CA THR A 200 5.95 18.47 -4.80
C THR A 200 7.06 19.25 -4.10
N MET A 201 6.77 19.77 -2.91
CA MET A 201 7.75 20.54 -2.13
C MET A 201 8.79 19.62 -1.50
N GLU A 202 9.90 20.22 -1.08
CA GLU A 202 10.95 19.55 -0.31
C GLU A 202 10.39 18.91 0.95
N ASN A 203 10.60 17.61 1.13
CA ASN A 203 10.09 16.82 2.24
C ASN A 203 11.22 15.92 2.73
N THR A 204 11.83 16.29 3.86
CA THR A 204 12.97 15.56 4.41
C THR A 204 12.74 15.17 5.85
N THR A 205 13.36 14.08 6.27
CA THR A 205 13.31 13.51 7.62
C THR A 205 14.72 13.25 8.11
N ASN A 206 14.86 13.02 9.40
CA ASN A 206 16.03 12.34 9.91
C ASN A 206 15.94 10.83 9.57
N VAL A 207 17.02 10.08 9.79
CA VAL A 207 17.07 8.66 9.39
C VAL A 207 16.12 7.82 10.23
N ALA A 208 16.15 7.97 11.56
CA ALA A 208 15.28 7.25 12.48
C ALA A 208 13.77 7.49 12.28
N ASN A 209 13.37 8.57 11.60
CA ASN A 209 11.97 8.88 11.28
C ASN A 209 11.69 8.90 9.78
N SER A 210 12.48 8.20 8.96
CA SER A 210 12.09 7.89 7.58
C SER A 210 11.04 6.78 7.60
N LYS A 211 9.80 7.22 7.83
CA LYS A 211 8.61 6.40 8.05
C LYS A 211 7.58 6.67 6.97
N LYS A 212 6.77 5.64 6.68
CA LYS A 212 5.68 5.69 5.68
C LYS A 212 4.70 6.83 5.88
N GLY A 213 4.52 7.29 7.12
CA GLY A 213 3.65 8.43 7.44
C GLY A 213 4.23 9.81 7.12
N PHE A 214 5.54 9.94 6.88
CA PHE A 214 6.21 11.21 6.59
C PHE A 214 6.76 11.28 5.17
N SER A 215 7.41 10.22 4.71
CA SER A 215 8.14 10.22 3.44
C SER A 215 7.20 10.33 2.25
N THR A 216 7.63 10.96 1.15
CA THR A 216 6.83 11.04 -0.06
C THR A 216 6.94 9.75 -0.84
N GLY A 217 5.79 9.19 -1.25
CA GLY A 217 5.72 7.92 -1.95
C GLY A 217 4.82 7.95 -3.17
N ALA A 218 4.73 6.82 -3.86
CA ALA A 218 3.82 6.57 -4.96
C ALA A 218 2.93 5.37 -4.61
N LEU A 219 1.62 5.58 -4.68
CA LEU A 219 0.61 4.52 -4.57
C LEU A 219 0.18 4.10 -5.97
N PHE A 220 0.42 2.84 -6.31
CA PHE A 220 -0.03 2.22 -7.54
C PHE A 220 -1.28 1.41 -7.29
N LYS A 221 -2.32 1.62 -8.11
CA LYS A 221 -3.41 0.66 -8.25
C LYS A 221 -3.09 -0.25 -9.43
N ALA A 222 -3.21 -1.55 -9.20
CA ALA A 222 -2.91 -2.60 -10.16
C ALA A 222 -4.04 -3.62 -10.26
N THR A 223 -4.01 -4.37 -11.34
CA THR A 223 -4.86 -5.53 -11.59
C THR A 223 -3.98 -6.77 -11.68
N TYR A 224 -4.25 -7.75 -10.82
CA TYR A 224 -3.58 -9.04 -10.76
C TYR A 224 -4.43 -10.11 -11.45
N PHE A 225 -3.84 -10.78 -12.43
CA PHE A 225 -4.47 -11.82 -13.21
C PHE A 225 -3.94 -13.18 -12.75
N ALA A 226 -4.64 -13.78 -11.79
CA ALA A 226 -4.32 -15.12 -11.33
C ALA A 226 -4.60 -16.13 -12.44
N ALA A 227 -3.62 -16.95 -12.82
CA ALA A 227 -3.81 -18.04 -13.77
C ALA A 227 -4.59 -19.20 -13.15
N GLU A 228 -4.31 -19.50 -11.87
CA GLU A 228 -4.97 -20.58 -11.13
C GLU A 228 -5.40 -20.10 -9.74
N VAL A 229 -6.51 -20.68 -9.27
CA VAL A 229 -7.07 -20.51 -7.93
C VAL A 229 -7.49 -21.88 -7.40
N MET A 230 -7.55 -22.02 -6.09
CA MET A 230 -8.03 -23.19 -5.39
C MET A 230 -9.57 -23.16 -5.38
N GLU A 231 -10.21 -24.22 -5.88
CA GLU A 231 -11.66 -24.36 -5.93
C GLU A 231 -12.10 -25.77 -5.48
N ILE A 232 -13.22 -25.85 -4.78
CA ILE A 232 -13.89 -27.10 -4.41
C ILE A 232 -14.30 -27.87 -5.68
N GLN A 233 -13.90 -29.14 -5.76
CA GLN A 233 -14.25 -30.00 -6.89
C GLN A 233 -15.59 -30.75 -6.69
N GLY A 234 -16.29 -30.98 -7.81
CA GLY A 234 -17.59 -31.67 -7.87
C GLY A 234 -17.50 -33.20 -7.83
N ASP A 235 -16.29 -33.76 -7.81
CA ASP A 235 -16.01 -35.20 -7.63
C ASP A 235 -16.17 -35.67 -6.18
N GLY A 236 -16.52 -34.72 -5.30
CA GLY A 236 -16.60 -34.92 -3.89
C GLY A 236 -15.20 -34.91 -3.29
N MET A 237 -14.89 -33.81 -2.60
CA MET A 237 -14.01 -33.80 -1.42
C MET A 237 -12.55 -33.34 -1.60
N SER A 238 -12.22 -32.56 -2.62
CA SER A 238 -10.90 -31.93 -2.73
C SER A 238 -11.01 -30.43 -3.04
N VAL A 239 -10.04 -29.66 -2.55
CA VAL A 239 -9.82 -28.29 -2.99
C VAL A 239 -8.56 -28.33 -3.84
N GLU A 240 -8.72 -28.13 -5.14
CA GLU A 240 -7.66 -28.34 -6.13
C GLU A 240 -7.43 -27.06 -6.93
N PRO A 241 -6.23 -26.87 -7.50
CA PRO A 241 -5.97 -25.75 -8.40
C PRO A 241 -6.77 -25.90 -9.69
N VAL A 242 -7.53 -24.87 -10.04
CA VAL A 242 -8.28 -24.73 -11.29
C VAL A 242 -7.83 -23.49 -12.05
N LYS A 243 -7.95 -23.54 -13.37
CA LYS A 243 -7.65 -22.38 -14.23
C LYS A 243 -8.77 -21.35 -14.16
N THR A 244 -8.40 -20.09 -13.98
CA THR A 244 -9.32 -18.95 -14.07
C THR A 244 -9.68 -18.63 -15.52
N SER A 245 -10.56 -17.65 -15.74
CA SER A 245 -10.81 -17.06 -17.07
C SER A 245 -9.51 -16.65 -17.77
N PHE A 246 -8.61 -16.00 -17.03
CA PHE A 246 -7.28 -15.61 -17.52
C PHE A 246 -6.37 -16.82 -17.81
N GLY A 247 -6.31 -17.80 -16.90
CA GLY A 247 -5.48 -19.00 -17.08
C GLY A 247 -5.89 -19.88 -18.26
N ASN A 248 -7.12 -19.73 -18.75
CA ASN A 248 -7.63 -20.42 -19.94
C ASN A 248 -7.34 -19.68 -21.25
N LEU A 249 -6.82 -18.45 -21.22
CA LEU A 249 -6.48 -17.71 -22.42
C LEU A 249 -5.29 -18.37 -23.14
N ALA A 250 -5.40 -18.46 -24.47
CA ALA A 250 -4.30 -18.94 -25.32
C ALA A 250 -3.10 -17.99 -25.34
N THR A 251 -3.30 -16.73 -24.94
CA THR A 251 -2.29 -15.68 -24.89
C THR A 251 -2.21 -15.07 -23.50
N SER A 252 -1.04 -14.63 -23.06
CA SER A 252 -0.86 -13.90 -21.79
C SER A 252 -1.25 -12.41 -21.87
N ALA A 253 -2.13 -12.04 -22.81
CA ALA A 253 -2.61 -10.68 -22.95
C ALA A 253 -3.54 -10.35 -21.78
N VAL A 254 -3.28 -9.22 -21.12
CA VAL A 254 -4.11 -8.72 -20.02
C VAL A 254 -5.34 -8.01 -20.60
N THR A 255 -6.52 -8.32 -20.07
CA THR A 255 -7.82 -7.72 -20.43
C THR A 255 -8.37 -6.95 -19.23
N ASP A 256 -9.60 -6.44 -19.29
CA ASP A 256 -10.28 -5.88 -18.11
C ASP A 256 -11.08 -6.92 -17.30
N ASP A 257 -10.95 -8.21 -17.64
CA ASP A 257 -11.66 -9.32 -17.01
C ASP A 257 -10.71 -10.15 -16.13
N ALA A 258 -10.22 -9.53 -15.06
CA ALA A 258 -9.41 -10.21 -14.06
C ALA A 258 -10.29 -10.99 -13.07
N PRO A 259 -9.87 -12.20 -12.63
CA PRO A 259 -10.65 -12.98 -11.69
C PRO A 259 -10.69 -12.32 -10.31
N THR A 260 -11.84 -12.40 -9.64
CA THR A 260 -11.90 -12.19 -8.18
C THR A 260 -11.35 -13.43 -7.48
N PHE A 261 -10.49 -13.22 -6.48
CA PHE A 261 -9.96 -14.30 -5.65
C PHE A 261 -9.66 -13.81 -4.24
N TYR A 262 -9.36 -14.75 -3.35
CA TYR A 262 -9.08 -14.49 -1.95
C TYR A 262 -7.77 -15.17 -1.54
N THR A 263 -7.04 -14.60 -0.60
CA THR A 263 -5.89 -15.28 0.02
C THR A 263 -6.13 -15.48 1.50
N TYR A 264 -5.60 -16.58 2.03
CA TYR A 264 -5.74 -16.92 3.45
C TYR A 264 -4.42 -17.46 4.01
N GLY A 265 -4.00 -16.92 5.16
CA GLY A 265 -2.73 -17.26 5.81
C GLY A 265 -1.48 -16.70 5.12
N VAL A 266 -0.30 -17.17 5.55
CA VAL A 266 1.00 -16.67 5.08
C VAL A 266 1.45 -17.29 3.76
N THR A 267 0.81 -18.38 3.35
CA THR A 267 0.97 -18.98 2.03
C THR A 267 0.13 -18.16 1.07
N GLU A 268 0.73 -17.52 0.05
CA GLU A 268 0.05 -16.75 -1.00
C GLU A 268 -0.87 -17.61 -1.92
N MET A 269 -1.50 -18.65 -1.37
CA MET A 269 -2.52 -19.45 -2.04
C MET A 269 -3.74 -18.58 -2.31
N LYS A 270 -4.21 -18.67 -3.56
CA LYS A 270 -5.35 -17.93 -4.08
C LYS A 270 -6.54 -18.88 -4.14
N PHE A 271 -7.67 -18.49 -3.60
CA PHE A 271 -8.91 -19.26 -3.53
C PHE A 271 -10.00 -18.56 -4.37
N ALA A 272 -10.83 -19.34 -5.06
CA ALA A 272 -11.92 -18.80 -5.89
C ALA A 272 -12.97 -18.06 -5.03
N GLY A 273 -13.25 -18.57 -3.83
CA GLY A 273 -14.22 -18.03 -2.91
C GLY A 273 -13.95 -18.36 -1.44
N LEU A 274 -14.75 -17.75 -0.55
CA LEU A 274 -14.64 -17.91 0.89
C LEU A 274 -14.98 -19.34 1.34
N LYS A 275 -15.92 -19.99 0.65
CA LYS A 275 -16.25 -21.41 0.85
C LYS A 275 -15.05 -22.32 0.56
N ASP A 276 -14.23 -22.00 -0.43
CA ASP A 276 -13.04 -22.79 -0.76
C ASP A 276 -11.98 -22.69 0.35
N ILE A 277 -11.83 -21.52 0.97
CA ILE A 277 -10.98 -21.33 2.16
C ILE A 277 -11.50 -22.16 3.33
N PHE A 278 -12.82 -22.08 3.59
CA PHE A 278 -13.45 -22.87 4.65
C PHE A 278 -13.24 -24.37 4.42
N ALA A 279 -13.42 -24.83 3.19
CA ALA A 279 -13.22 -26.23 2.83
C ALA A 279 -11.77 -26.67 2.94
N TYR A 280 -10.84 -25.84 2.48
CA TYR A 280 -9.42 -26.08 2.62
C TYR A 280 -9.02 -26.23 4.10
N LYS A 281 -9.60 -25.42 4.99
CA LYS A 281 -9.35 -25.55 6.43
C LYS A 281 -9.84 -26.85 7.03
N LEU A 282 -11.03 -27.27 6.66
CA LEU A 282 -11.55 -28.56 7.11
C LEU A 282 -10.71 -29.73 6.57
N ALA A 283 -10.24 -29.64 5.32
CA ALA A 283 -9.38 -30.67 4.71
C ALA A 283 -8.04 -30.86 5.43
N GLN A 284 -7.49 -29.81 6.05
CA GLN A 284 -6.23 -29.90 6.82
C GLN A 284 -6.29 -30.81 8.06
N GLN A 285 -7.48 -31.17 8.55
CA GLN A 285 -7.63 -32.12 9.67
C GLN A 285 -7.30 -33.58 9.30
N VAL A 286 -7.20 -33.88 8.00
CA VAL A 286 -6.99 -35.21 7.47
C VAL A 286 -5.49 -35.51 7.34
N THR A 287 -4.98 -36.43 8.16
CA THR A 287 -3.55 -36.77 8.23
C THR A 287 -3.17 -38.11 7.59
N SER A 288 -4.14 -38.95 7.21
CA SER A 288 -3.93 -40.16 6.39
C SER A 288 -5.22 -40.56 5.68
N THR A 289 -5.10 -41.13 4.47
CA THR A 289 -6.24 -41.62 3.67
C THR A 289 -6.67 -43.05 4.04
N SER A 290 -5.95 -43.72 4.94
CA SER A 290 -5.95 -45.19 5.04
C SER A 290 -6.45 -45.80 6.35
N ASN A 291 -6.83 -45.03 7.39
CA ASN A 291 -7.43 -45.59 8.62
C ASN A 291 -8.07 -44.52 9.51
N VAL A 292 -9.35 -44.21 9.33
CA VAL A 292 -10.15 -43.57 10.41
C VAL A 292 -11.59 -44.06 10.35
N GLU A 293 -11.90 -45.02 11.22
CA GLU A 293 -13.27 -45.39 11.58
C GLU A 293 -13.85 -44.21 12.39
N GLY A 294 -14.46 -43.24 11.70
CA GLY A 294 -14.91 -41.98 12.30
C GLY A 294 -14.88 -40.77 11.35
N TYR A 295 -15.54 -40.92 10.19
CA TYR A 295 -16.03 -39.89 9.25
C TYR A 295 -15.14 -38.68 8.88
N TYR A 296 -14.69 -38.66 7.63
CA TYR A 296 -14.20 -37.49 6.91
C TYR A 296 -15.36 -36.56 6.57
N PHE A 297 -15.32 -35.30 7.01
CA PHE A 297 -16.39 -34.30 6.84
C PHE A 297 -16.84 -34.03 5.42
N TYR A 298 -16.13 -34.51 4.42
CA TYR A 298 -16.46 -34.24 3.03
C TYR A 298 -17.18 -35.41 2.34
N LYS A 299 -17.12 -36.65 2.83
CA LYS A 299 -17.64 -37.81 2.06
C LYS A 299 -19.16 -37.84 2.00
N ASP A 300 -19.78 -37.38 3.08
CA ASP A 300 -21.24 -37.29 3.16
C ASP A 300 -21.75 -35.90 2.74
N LEU A 301 -20.84 -35.01 2.30
CA LEU A 301 -21.13 -33.73 1.62
C LEU A 301 -21.33 -33.90 0.10
N ALA A 302 -21.20 -35.12 -0.43
CA ALA A 302 -21.38 -35.43 -1.86
C ALA A 302 -22.79 -35.95 -2.21
N GLY A 303 -23.71 -35.99 -1.25
CA GLY A 303 -25.10 -36.34 -1.51
C GLY A 303 -25.92 -35.12 -1.90
N TYR A 304 -26.11 -34.85 -3.19
CA TYR A 304 -27.27 -34.08 -3.61
C TYR A 304 -28.53 -34.79 -3.11
N TYR A 305 -29.29 -34.15 -2.22
CA TYR A 305 -30.66 -34.55 -1.90
C TYR A 305 -31.60 -33.37 -2.14
N GLY A 306 -31.96 -33.15 -3.41
CA GLY A 306 -32.94 -32.15 -3.82
C GLY A 306 -33.03 -32.00 -5.35
N ASP A 307 -34.23 -31.67 -5.85
CA ASP A 307 -34.48 -31.32 -7.26
C ASP A 307 -33.65 -30.10 -7.69
N SER A 308 -33.37 -30.02 -8.99
CA SER A 308 -32.53 -29.06 -9.72
C SER A 308 -32.72 -27.56 -9.40
N ASP A 309 -33.79 -27.18 -8.70
CA ASP A 309 -34.17 -25.79 -8.40
C ASP A 309 -33.92 -25.34 -6.94
N SER A 310 -33.37 -26.18 -6.05
CA SER A 310 -33.11 -25.80 -4.64
C SER A 310 -31.87 -26.52 -4.07
N LYS A 311 -30.69 -25.92 -4.28
CA LYS A 311 -29.42 -26.47 -3.76
C LYS A 311 -29.13 -25.88 -2.38
N SER A 312 -29.40 -26.62 -1.30
CA SER A 312 -28.76 -26.35 0.00
C SER A 312 -27.28 -26.76 -0.07
N CYS A 313 -26.40 -26.12 0.71
CA CYS A 313 -25.01 -26.55 0.72
C CYS A 313 -24.96 -27.89 1.44
N ALA A 314 -24.19 -28.85 0.92
CA ALA A 314 -24.26 -30.22 1.45
C ALA A 314 -23.82 -30.33 2.93
N PHE A 315 -23.19 -29.29 3.47
CA PHE A 315 -22.90 -29.13 4.91
C PHE A 315 -24.16 -28.90 5.74
N ASP A 316 -25.17 -28.20 5.24
CA ASP A 316 -26.43 -27.92 5.95
C ASP A 316 -27.26 -29.20 6.14
N THR A 317 -27.08 -30.18 5.25
CA THR A 317 -27.80 -31.46 5.31
C THR A 317 -27.22 -32.45 6.33
N VAL A 318 -26.08 -32.11 6.95
CA VAL A 318 -25.41 -32.96 7.94
C VAL A 318 -26.31 -33.10 9.17
N LYS A 319 -26.44 -34.32 9.68
CA LYS A 319 -27.19 -34.60 10.91
C LYS A 319 -26.48 -33.99 12.12
N VAL A 320 -27.23 -33.31 12.99
CA VAL A 320 -26.72 -32.69 14.22
C VAL A 320 -26.01 -33.73 15.10
N ALA A 321 -26.60 -34.91 15.29
CA ALA A 321 -26.01 -35.98 16.08
C ALA A 321 -24.66 -36.45 15.50
N SER A 322 -24.56 -36.55 14.17
CA SER A 322 -23.32 -36.93 13.47
C SER A 322 -22.27 -35.83 13.56
N PHE A 323 -22.67 -34.57 13.41
CA PHE A 323 -21.80 -33.41 13.58
C PHE A 323 -21.19 -33.39 14.98
N LYS A 324 -22.00 -33.51 16.03
CA LYS A 324 -21.52 -33.51 17.44
C LYS A 324 -20.58 -34.67 17.77
N ALA A 325 -20.76 -35.82 17.13
CA ALA A 325 -19.92 -37.00 17.34
C ALA A 325 -18.59 -36.97 16.55
N SER A 326 -18.39 -35.96 15.72
CA SER A 326 -17.30 -35.93 14.76
C SER A 326 -16.00 -35.38 15.33
N LYS A 327 -14.88 -35.69 14.65
CA LYS A 327 -13.56 -35.12 14.96
C LYS A 327 -13.56 -33.59 14.85
N THR A 328 -14.12 -33.05 13.76
CA THR A 328 -14.19 -31.60 13.54
C THR A 328 -14.84 -30.90 14.73
N TYR A 329 -15.99 -31.38 15.22
CA TYR A 329 -16.66 -30.79 16.37
C TYR A 329 -15.83 -30.81 17.66
N ALA A 330 -15.10 -31.90 17.89
CA ALA A 330 -14.21 -32.04 19.04
C ALA A 330 -13.01 -31.09 18.96
N GLU A 331 -12.58 -30.71 17.76
CA GLU A 331 -11.40 -29.88 17.51
C GLU A 331 -11.69 -28.37 17.41
N ILE A 332 -12.97 -27.97 17.31
CA ILE A 332 -13.39 -26.55 17.26
C ILE A 332 -12.85 -25.80 18.50
N GLY A 333 -12.17 -24.69 18.28
CA GLY A 333 -11.58 -23.86 19.33
C GLY A 333 -10.31 -24.47 19.96
N THR A 334 -9.78 -25.55 19.37
CA THR A 334 -8.50 -26.17 19.79
C THR A 334 -7.53 -26.25 18.62
N SER A 335 -7.43 -27.40 17.93
CA SER A 335 -6.58 -27.59 16.75
C SER A 335 -7.24 -27.12 15.44
N LEU A 336 -8.55 -26.83 15.46
CA LEU A 336 -9.29 -26.36 14.31
C LEU A 336 -9.96 -25.02 14.59
N ASN A 337 -9.44 -23.99 13.91
CA ASN A 337 -10.04 -22.66 13.89
C ASN A 337 -10.30 -22.29 12.42
N ASP A 338 -11.57 -22.14 12.05
CA ASP A 338 -11.94 -21.59 10.76
C ASP A 338 -11.78 -20.06 10.79
N PRO A 339 -11.36 -19.43 9.68
CA PRO A 339 -11.04 -18.00 9.68
C PRO A 339 -12.26 -17.09 9.76
N PHE A 340 -13.47 -17.64 9.72
CA PHE A 340 -14.71 -16.87 9.74
C PHE A 340 -15.41 -16.93 11.10
N GLY A 341 -15.06 -17.91 11.95
CA GLY A 341 -15.74 -18.18 13.23
C GLY A 341 -17.01 -19.03 13.09
N TYR A 342 -17.27 -19.58 11.90
CA TYR A 342 -18.52 -20.31 11.63
C TYR A 342 -18.64 -21.59 12.46
N LEU A 343 -17.53 -22.32 12.67
CA LEU A 343 -17.54 -23.54 13.47
C LEU A 343 -17.81 -23.25 14.94
N GLU A 344 -17.23 -22.17 15.47
CA GLU A 344 -17.50 -21.73 16.85
C GLU A 344 -18.96 -21.31 17.02
N TYR A 345 -19.52 -20.58 16.05
CA TYR A 345 -20.94 -20.25 16.01
C TYR A 345 -21.82 -21.51 16.09
N LEU A 346 -21.57 -22.49 15.22
CA LEU A 346 -22.31 -23.76 15.25
C LEU A 346 -22.17 -24.46 16.59
N LYS A 347 -20.94 -24.57 17.11
CA LYS A 347 -20.68 -25.23 18.40
C LYS A 347 -21.41 -24.55 19.56
N GLY A 348 -21.40 -23.22 19.62
CA GLY A 348 -22.06 -22.45 20.67
C GLY A 348 -23.57 -22.69 20.75
N HIS A 349 -24.23 -22.90 19.60
CA HIS A 349 -25.65 -23.24 19.56
C HIS A 349 -25.91 -24.73 19.77
N LEU A 350 -25.12 -25.61 19.17
CA LEU A 350 -25.32 -27.06 19.24
C LEU A 350 -24.93 -27.67 20.59
N ASP A 351 -24.06 -27.03 21.37
CA ASP A 351 -23.76 -27.45 22.75
C ASP A 351 -24.99 -27.32 23.66
N LYS A 352 -25.94 -26.43 23.33
CA LYS A 352 -27.22 -26.27 24.05
C LYS A 352 -28.25 -27.36 23.70
N VAL A 353 -28.02 -28.09 22.61
CA VAL A 353 -28.85 -29.24 22.20
C VAL A 353 -28.37 -30.50 22.94
N THR A 354 -28.99 -30.83 24.08
CA THR A 354 -28.55 -31.94 24.94
C THR A 354 -28.89 -33.34 24.41
N ALA A 355 -29.95 -33.47 23.58
CA ALA A 355 -30.38 -34.74 22.99
C ALA A 355 -30.96 -34.53 21.57
N PRO A 356 -30.11 -34.36 20.53
CA PRO A 356 -30.59 -34.21 19.16
C PRO A 356 -31.26 -35.49 18.66
N ASN A 357 -32.37 -35.39 17.92
CA ASN A 357 -32.95 -36.56 17.28
C ASN A 357 -32.00 -37.06 16.17
N ALA A 358 -32.03 -38.37 15.91
CA ALA A 358 -31.15 -39.00 14.92
C ALA A 358 -31.34 -38.51 13.47
N ASN A 359 -32.37 -37.71 13.20
CA ASN A 359 -32.68 -37.16 11.89
C ASN A 359 -32.65 -35.63 11.85
N ASP A 360 -32.41 -34.94 12.97
CA ASP A 360 -32.29 -33.48 12.97
C ASP A 360 -31.06 -33.09 12.15
N ARG A 361 -31.24 -32.24 11.15
CA ARG A 361 -30.18 -31.72 10.28
C ARG A 361 -29.75 -30.33 10.75
N LEU A 362 -28.56 -29.90 10.32
CA LEU A 362 -28.10 -28.53 10.61
C LEU A 362 -29.04 -27.48 10.00
N GLU A 363 -29.59 -27.73 8.82
CA GLU A 363 -30.60 -26.87 8.16
C GLU A 363 -31.90 -26.70 8.96
N ASP A 364 -32.25 -27.69 9.79
CA ASP A 364 -33.47 -27.67 10.62
C ASP A 364 -33.22 -27.12 12.03
N ALA A 365 -31.96 -26.89 12.40
CA ALA A 365 -31.59 -26.44 13.73
C ALA A 365 -31.82 -24.92 13.89
N VAL A 366 -31.99 -24.48 15.13
CA VAL A 366 -32.28 -23.07 15.47
C VAL A 366 -31.18 -22.44 16.31
N GLU A 367 -31.06 -21.11 16.23
CA GLU A 367 -30.25 -20.34 17.14
C GLU A 367 -30.83 -20.40 18.56
N TYR A 368 -29.94 -20.28 19.54
CA TYR A 368 -30.26 -20.26 20.96
C TYR A 368 -29.74 -18.97 21.59
N SER A 369 -30.58 -18.30 22.38
CA SER A 369 -30.16 -17.13 23.16
C SER A 369 -29.09 -17.50 24.20
N ASP A 370 -28.41 -16.50 24.75
CA ASP A 370 -27.40 -16.68 25.80
C ASP A 370 -27.96 -17.41 27.03
N ASP A 371 -29.24 -17.20 27.33
CA ASP A 371 -29.98 -17.86 28.42
C ASP A 371 -30.39 -19.31 28.11
N GLY A 372 -30.01 -19.85 26.94
CA GLY A 372 -30.28 -21.24 26.55
C GLY A 372 -31.70 -21.49 26.04
N ILE A 373 -32.45 -20.44 25.72
CA ILE A 373 -33.81 -20.55 25.16
C ILE A 373 -33.71 -20.64 23.64
N THR A 374 -34.44 -21.58 23.04
CA THR A 374 -34.57 -21.69 21.58
C THR A 374 -35.16 -20.41 21.02
N THR A 375 -34.53 -19.86 20.00
CA THR A 375 -35.15 -18.82 19.18
C THR A 375 -35.94 -19.45 18.05
N ASP A 376 -36.93 -18.76 17.50
CA ASP A 376 -37.60 -19.18 16.25
C ASP A 376 -36.75 -18.87 15.00
N ILE A 377 -35.45 -18.60 15.19
CA ILE A 377 -34.52 -18.20 14.15
C ILE A 377 -33.73 -19.45 13.71
N PRO A 378 -33.80 -19.85 12.43
CA PRO A 378 -32.96 -20.94 11.92
C PRO A 378 -31.47 -20.65 12.10
N LEU A 379 -30.66 -21.69 12.32
CA LEU A 379 -29.21 -21.56 12.23
C LEU A 379 -28.83 -21.10 10.84
N LYS A 380 -27.90 -20.16 10.77
CA LYS A 380 -27.35 -19.69 9.51
C LYS A 380 -26.51 -20.79 8.87
N ASN A 381 -26.70 -21.01 7.56
CA ASN A 381 -25.70 -21.71 6.76
C ASN A 381 -24.43 -20.87 6.62
N PHE A 382 -23.37 -21.43 6.03
CA PHE A 382 -22.10 -20.72 5.88
C PHE A 382 -22.24 -19.39 5.10
N ASP A 383 -23.01 -19.37 4.01
CA ASP A 383 -23.17 -18.15 3.21
C ASP A 383 -23.90 -17.07 3.99
N GLU A 384 -25.00 -17.44 4.66
CA GLU A 384 -25.79 -16.54 5.49
C GLU A 384 -24.98 -16.00 6.66
N TYR A 385 -24.16 -16.85 7.28
CA TYR A 385 -23.27 -16.46 8.37
C TYR A 385 -22.23 -15.45 7.88
N VAL A 386 -21.50 -15.77 6.81
CA VAL A 386 -20.44 -14.90 6.27
C VAL A 386 -21.00 -13.59 5.68
N ALA A 387 -22.22 -13.62 5.12
CA ALA A 387 -22.90 -12.42 4.64
C ALA A 387 -23.35 -11.49 5.79
N ALA A 388 -23.55 -12.05 7.00
CA ALA A 388 -23.92 -11.28 8.19
C ALA A 388 -22.71 -10.77 9.00
N LEU A 389 -21.48 -11.20 8.66
CA LEU A 389 -20.26 -10.70 9.30
C LEU A 389 -19.94 -9.28 8.85
N ASP A 390 -19.46 -8.47 9.79
CA ASP A 390 -18.79 -7.21 9.46
C ASP A 390 -17.54 -7.49 8.63
N ASP A 391 -17.27 -6.65 7.62
CA ASP A 391 -16.11 -6.80 6.73
C ASP A 391 -14.78 -6.85 7.51
N ALA A 392 -14.67 -6.11 8.61
CA ALA A 392 -13.49 -6.13 9.47
C ALA A 392 -13.20 -7.51 10.08
N VAL A 393 -14.26 -8.24 10.47
CA VAL A 393 -14.15 -9.61 11.01
C VAL A 393 -13.88 -10.60 9.87
N LYS A 394 -14.69 -10.50 8.82
CA LYS A 394 -14.61 -11.37 7.64
C LYS A 394 -13.24 -11.37 6.98
N TYR A 395 -12.58 -10.21 6.96
CA TYR A 395 -11.28 -10.02 6.31
C TYR A 395 -10.11 -9.85 7.29
N GLU A 396 -10.30 -10.21 8.56
CA GLU A 396 -9.22 -10.19 9.55
C GLU A 396 -8.07 -11.12 9.12
N SER A 397 -8.41 -12.35 8.73
CA SER A 397 -7.45 -13.37 8.29
C SER A 397 -7.50 -13.68 6.80
N VAL A 398 -8.46 -13.09 6.07
CA VAL A 398 -8.70 -13.32 4.64
C VAL A 398 -8.54 -12.01 3.88
N LYS A 399 -7.86 -12.03 2.74
CA LYS A 399 -7.67 -10.84 1.90
C LYS A 399 -8.40 -11.01 0.59
N ALA A 400 -9.25 -10.05 0.25
CA ALA A 400 -10.04 -10.05 -0.98
C ALA A 400 -9.32 -9.28 -2.10
N TYR A 401 -9.36 -9.83 -3.31
CA TYR A 401 -8.83 -9.20 -4.52
C TYR A 401 -9.94 -9.14 -5.56
N GLU A 402 -10.88 -8.23 -5.35
CA GLU A 402 -12.03 -8.03 -6.25
C GLU A 402 -11.57 -7.58 -7.63
N ASN A 403 -11.95 -8.36 -8.64
CA ASN A 403 -11.48 -8.21 -10.02
C ASN A 403 -9.95 -8.08 -10.10
N GLY A 404 -9.23 -8.84 -9.27
CA GLY A 404 -7.78 -8.81 -9.18
C GLY A 404 -7.18 -7.51 -8.64
N THR A 405 -7.98 -6.57 -8.10
CA THR A 405 -7.48 -5.26 -7.64
C THR A 405 -6.48 -5.44 -6.50
N CYS A 406 -5.29 -4.88 -6.66
CA CYS A 406 -4.26 -4.82 -5.62
C CYS A 406 -3.48 -3.50 -5.66
N TYR A 407 -2.70 -3.26 -4.62
CA TYR A 407 -1.95 -2.02 -4.43
C TYR A 407 -0.46 -2.28 -4.22
N TYR A 408 0.37 -1.40 -4.77
CA TYR A 408 1.81 -1.37 -4.51
C TYR A 408 2.22 0.01 -4.02
N LEU A 409 3.12 0.03 -3.04
CA LEU A 409 3.72 1.24 -2.52
C LEU A 409 5.18 1.33 -2.97
N TYR A 410 5.63 2.55 -3.25
CA TYR A 410 7.03 2.86 -3.43
C TYR A 410 7.37 4.20 -2.81
N TRP A 411 8.23 4.19 -1.80
CA TRP A 411 8.79 5.41 -1.21
C TRP A 411 9.91 5.92 -2.11
N ILE A 412 9.83 7.19 -2.50
CA ILE A 412 10.71 7.74 -3.53
C ILE A 412 12.09 7.94 -2.94
N ARG A 413 13.08 7.25 -3.51
CA ARG A 413 14.48 7.40 -3.09
C ARG A 413 15.14 8.60 -3.76
N HIS A 414 15.92 9.33 -2.98
CA HIS A 414 16.83 10.40 -3.40
C HIS A 414 18.26 9.91 -3.43
N GLU A 415 18.76 9.41 -2.30
CA GLU A 415 20.02 8.70 -2.20
C GLU A 415 19.81 7.19 -2.04
N ASN A 416 20.88 6.41 -2.20
CA ASN A 416 20.81 4.97 -2.01
C ASN A 416 22.09 4.49 -1.33
N ASN A 417 21.94 3.96 -0.11
CA ASN A 417 23.08 3.40 0.62
C ASN A 417 23.47 2.00 0.08
N GLY A 418 22.64 1.36 -0.74
CA GLY A 418 22.88 0.04 -1.33
C GLY A 418 22.56 -1.15 -0.42
N ILE A 419 21.90 -0.95 0.73
CA ILE A 419 21.48 -2.02 1.64
C ILE A 419 19.98 -1.93 1.84
N ASN A 420 19.22 -2.84 1.19
CA ASN A 420 17.76 -2.77 1.12
C ASN A 420 16.98 -3.07 2.43
N SER A 421 17.65 -3.03 3.57
CA SER A 421 17.09 -3.34 4.88
C SER A 421 17.62 -2.39 5.96
N LEU A 422 18.24 -1.28 5.55
CA LEU A 422 18.88 -0.34 6.46
C LEU A 422 18.61 1.06 5.93
N MET A 423 17.95 1.88 6.74
CA MET A 423 17.67 3.26 6.39
C MET A 423 18.95 4.10 6.30
N GLY A 424 19.18 4.78 5.18
CA GLY A 424 20.30 5.70 4.98
C GLY A 424 19.95 7.19 5.19
N PRO A 425 20.96 8.05 5.42
CA PRO A 425 20.79 9.50 5.42
C PRO A 425 20.32 10.00 4.06
N MET A 426 19.29 10.85 4.05
CA MET A 426 18.69 11.43 2.82
C MET A 426 18.18 10.39 1.80
N GLU A 427 17.97 9.13 2.21
CA GLU A 427 17.54 8.07 1.29
C GLU A 427 16.11 8.28 0.80
N PHE A 428 15.13 8.52 1.67
CA PHE A 428 13.73 8.77 1.30
C PHE A 428 13.33 10.24 1.46
N ALA A 429 14.15 11.13 0.90
CA ALA A 429 13.92 12.56 0.89
C ALA A 429 13.36 13.03 -0.46
N ILE A 430 12.54 14.08 -0.45
CA ILE A 430 12.33 14.89 -1.64
C ILE A 430 13.08 16.20 -1.49
N VAL A 431 13.96 16.50 -2.44
CA VAL A 431 14.71 17.75 -2.48
C VAL A 431 14.23 18.61 -3.65
N ARG A 432 14.04 19.91 -3.37
CA ARG A 432 13.60 20.88 -4.37
C ARG A 432 14.57 20.94 -5.55
N ASN A 433 14.09 21.36 -6.72
CA ASN A 433 14.90 21.52 -7.92
C ASN A 433 15.54 20.21 -8.43
N ASN A 434 14.98 19.05 -8.06
CA ASN A 434 15.32 17.75 -8.63
C ASN A 434 14.18 17.19 -9.49
N ILE A 435 14.54 16.38 -10.48
CA ILE A 435 13.61 15.53 -11.23
C ILE A 435 13.84 14.09 -10.79
N TYR A 436 12.77 13.44 -10.34
CA TYR A 436 12.72 12.02 -10.00
C TYR A 436 12.02 11.29 -11.14
N ASP A 437 12.81 10.63 -11.99
CA ASP A 437 12.28 9.79 -13.08
C ASP A 437 12.19 8.34 -12.57
N LEU A 438 10.96 7.90 -12.29
CA LEU A 438 10.62 6.56 -11.82
C LEU A 438 10.44 5.60 -13.00
N SER A 439 10.86 4.35 -12.82
CA SER A 439 10.64 3.29 -13.80
C SER A 439 10.51 1.96 -13.07
N VAL A 440 9.32 1.38 -13.04
CA VAL A 440 9.09 0.07 -12.41
C VAL A 440 9.70 -1.01 -13.32
N LYS A 441 10.73 -1.70 -12.83
CA LYS A 441 11.50 -2.70 -13.57
C LYS A 441 10.91 -4.09 -13.43
N GLU A 442 10.45 -4.43 -12.22
CA GLU A 442 9.99 -5.77 -11.88
C GLU A 442 8.97 -5.72 -10.76
N ILE A 443 8.01 -6.65 -10.80
CA ILE A 443 7.11 -6.95 -9.69
C ILE A 443 7.23 -8.44 -9.42
N SER A 444 7.56 -8.83 -8.19
CA SER A 444 7.93 -10.21 -7.84
C SER A 444 6.77 -11.04 -7.28
N GLY A 445 5.61 -10.43 -6.99
CA GLY A 445 4.51 -11.13 -6.33
C GLY A 445 3.22 -10.33 -6.23
N LEU A 446 2.21 -10.93 -5.61
CA LEU A 446 0.90 -10.33 -5.35
C LEU A 446 1.01 -9.10 -4.44
N GLY A 447 0.35 -8.01 -4.81
CA GLY A 447 0.34 -6.75 -4.05
C GLY A 447 -0.53 -6.80 -2.81
N LEU A 448 -0.69 -5.66 -2.17
CA LEU A 448 -1.56 -5.48 -1.01
C LEU A 448 -3.03 -5.54 -1.45
N SER A 449 -3.88 -6.12 -0.62
CA SER A 449 -5.32 -6.12 -0.81
C SER A 449 -5.91 -4.76 -0.46
N GLY A 450 -7.08 -4.45 -1.02
CA GLY A 450 -7.84 -3.25 -0.64
C GLY A 450 -8.28 -3.21 0.82
N VAL A 451 -8.31 -4.35 1.51
CA VAL A 451 -8.65 -4.45 2.94
C VAL A 451 -7.43 -4.33 3.86
N ASP A 452 -6.21 -4.27 3.31
CA ASP A 452 -5.02 -4.04 4.12
C ASP A 452 -5.01 -2.60 4.65
N VAL A 453 -4.48 -2.45 5.87
CA VAL A 453 -4.46 -1.17 6.58
C VAL A 453 -3.11 -0.48 6.37
N PRO A 454 -3.08 0.75 5.84
CA PRO A 454 -1.87 1.56 5.78
C PRO A 454 -1.29 1.84 7.18
N ASP A 455 -0.09 1.35 7.49
CA ASP A 455 0.61 1.68 8.74
C ASP A 455 1.65 2.79 8.53
N PRO A 456 1.43 4.01 9.06
CA PRO A 456 2.38 5.11 8.92
C PRO A 456 3.67 4.95 9.76
N LYS A 457 3.73 4.00 10.69
CA LYS A 457 4.88 3.80 11.62
C LYS A 457 5.94 2.88 11.04
N ASP A 458 5.57 2.10 10.04
CA ASP A 458 6.49 1.24 9.32
C ASP A 458 7.65 2.06 8.75
N ASP A 459 8.82 1.43 8.69
CA ASP A 459 9.98 1.96 7.99
C ASP A 459 9.71 2.03 6.49
N ASP A 460 10.29 3.02 5.80
CA ASP A 460 10.19 3.13 4.34
C ASP A 460 10.87 1.95 3.61
N GLU A 461 11.73 1.20 4.31
CA GLU A 461 12.44 0.06 3.80
C GLU A 461 12.55 -1.06 4.85
N ASP A 462 11.97 -2.23 4.54
CA ASP A 462 11.93 -3.40 5.41
C ASP A 462 12.41 -4.70 4.73
N GLY A 463 12.90 -4.61 3.48
CA GLY A 463 13.36 -5.74 2.68
C GLY A 463 12.26 -6.64 2.10
N THR A 464 10.98 -6.32 2.32
CA THR A 464 9.83 -7.13 1.84
C THR A 464 9.19 -6.60 0.56
N ALA A 465 9.75 -5.51 0.00
CA ALA A 465 9.22 -4.84 -1.18
C ALA A 465 9.09 -5.79 -2.38
N LYS A 466 7.87 -5.92 -2.89
CA LYS A 466 7.56 -6.74 -4.08
C LYS A 466 7.72 -5.99 -5.40
N MET A 467 8.12 -4.73 -5.36
CA MET A 467 8.24 -3.87 -6.54
C MET A 467 9.63 -3.27 -6.61
N ASN A 468 10.33 -3.54 -7.70
CA ASN A 468 11.64 -2.98 -7.99
C ASN A 468 11.49 -1.77 -8.91
N VAL A 469 11.87 -0.60 -8.40
CA VAL A 469 11.79 0.67 -9.13
C VAL A 469 13.19 1.22 -9.34
N VAL A 470 13.52 1.51 -10.58
CA VAL A 470 14.71 2.27 -10.94
C VAL A 470 14.35 3.75 -10.86
N VAL A 471 15.09 4.50 -10.04
CA VAL A 471 14.93 5.95 -9.90
C VAL A 471 16.16 6.65 -10.46
N LYS A 472 15.93 7.64 -11.31
CA LYS A 472 16.97 8.56 -11.78
C LYS A 472 16.70 9.93 -11.22
N VAL A 473 17.52 10.35 -10.27
CA VAL A 473 17.49 11.70 -9.70
C VAL A 473 18.43 12.58 -10.50
N ARG A 474 17.94 13.73 -10.97
CA ARG A 474 18.72 14.68 -11.75
C ARG A 474 18.41 16.10 -11.31
N ASN A 475 19.41 16.97 -11.33
CA ASN A 475 19.18 18.39 -11.16
C ASN A 475 18.19 18.87 -12.23
N TRP A 476 17.20 19.66 -11.81
CA TRP A 476 16.23 20.26 -12.70
C TRP A 476 16.82 21.53 -13.32
N VAL A 477 17.83 21.31 -14.17
CA VAL A 477 18.63 22.38 -14.75
C VAL A 477 17.77 23.39 -15.48
N VAL A 478 18.12 24.66 -15.30
CA VAL A 478 17.53 25.82 -15.97
C VAL A 478 17.68 25.67 -17.48
N ARG A 479 16.57 25.77 -18.22
CA ARG A 479 16.65 26.03 -19.66
C ARG A 479 16.96 27.51 -19.84
N LYS A 480 17.90 27.84 -20.73
CA LYS A 480 18.19 29.23 -21.10
C LYS A 480 16.91 29.84 -21.70
N ASN A 481 16.14 30.54 -20.88
CA ASN A 481 15.11 31.45 -21.37
C ASN A 481 15.86 32.68 -21.87
N ALA A 482 15.44 33.24 -23.02
CA ALA A 482 16.19 34.25 -23.76
C ALA A 482 16.79 35.35 -22.87
N ASP A 483 17.94 35.89 -23.28
CA ASP A 483 18.67 36.91 -22.54
C ASP A 483 17.72 38.08 -22.20
N ILE A 484 17.61 38.43 -20.91
CA ILE A 484 16.90 39.64 -20.50
C ILE A 484 17.84 40.80 -20.79
N ILE A 485 17.55 41.54 -21.86
CA ILE A 485 18.18 42.83 -22.13
C ILE A 485 17.51 43.84 -21.20
N LEU A 486 18.26 44.32 -20.21
CA LEU A 486 17.80 45.35 -19.26
C LEU A 486 17.95 46.75 -19.86
#